data_AF-A0A4P9K411-F1
#
_entry.id   AF-A0A4P9K411-F1
#
_cell.length_a   1.000
_cell.length_b   1.000
_cell.length_c   1.000
_cell.angle_alpha   90.00
_cell.angle_beta   90.00
_cell.angle_gamma   90.00
#
_symmetry.space_group_name_H-M   'P 1'
#
loop_
_entity.id
_entity.type
_entity.pdbx_description
1 polymer ?
#
loop_
_entity_poly.entity_id
_entity_poly.type
_entity_poly.pdbx_seq_one_letter_code
_entity_poly.pdbx_strand_id
1 'polypeptide(L)'
;MAKQNTEGWHEHKACLRLPAIITIDAMAELLKTQSWQKIKVKQLDFSQVEKVDSAILALVLFWYQQLGEVIELLAVPDDLQVLIDLYDLHDICTISSKS
;
A
#
# COMPACT_ATOMS: atom_id res chain seq x y z
N MET A 1 -0.91 4.90 -29.57
CA MET A 1 -0.70 3.87 -28.53
C MET A 1 -1.08 4.50 -27.19
N ALA A 2 -2.23 4.14 -26.63
CA ALA A 2 -2.70 4.68 -25.37
C ALA A 2 -1.88 4.07 -24.23
N LYS A 3 -1.17 4.89 -23.46
CA LYS A 3 -0.62 4.47 -22.16
C LYS A 3 -1.82 4.17 -21.27
N GLN A 4 -2.07 2.89 -20.96
CA GLN A 4 -3.05 2.53 -19.95
C GLN A 4 -2.54 3.10 -18.62
N ASN A 5 -3.17 4.17 -18.14
CA ASN A 5 -2.98 4.65 -16.78
C ASN A 5 -3.38 3.52 -15.84
N THR A 6 -2.38 2.88 -15.26
CA THR A 6 -2.51 1.72 -14.38
C THR A 6 -2.16 2.12 -12.97
N GLU A 7 -2.76 3.21 -12.49
CA GLU A 7 -2.74 3.67 -11.10
C GLU A 7 -4.17 3.53 -10.56
N GLY A 8 -4.33 3.06 -9.33
CA GLY A 8 -5.63 3.05 -8.65
C GLY A 8 -6.18 1.67 -8.26
N TRP A 9 -7.47 1.66 -7.96
CA TRP A 9 -8.15 0.53 -7.31
C TRP A 9 -8.57 -0.56 -8.29
N HIS A 10 -8.21 -1.81 -7.98
CA HIS A 10 -8.60 -3.02 -8.71
C HIS A 10 -9.54 -3.88 -7.86
N GLU A 11 -10.84 -3.61 -7.97
CA GLU A 11 -11.90 -4.20 -7.14
C GLU A 11 -11.89 -5.74 -7.10
N HIS A 12 -11.75 -6.39 -8.26
CA HIS A 12 -11.77 -7.86 -8.36
C HIS A 12 -10.65 -8.55 -7.58
N LYS A 13 -9.51 -7.88 -7.39
CA LYS A 13 -8.37 -8.37 -6.63
C LYS A 13 -8.30 -7.77 -5.22
N ALA A 14 -9.23 -6.88 -4.89
CA ALA A 14 -9.14 -6.00 -3.74
C ALA A 14 -7.74 -5.36 -3.60
N CYS A 15 -7.15 -4.97 -4.74
CA CYS A 15 -5.76 -4.53 -4.85
C CYS A 15 -5.69 -3.04 -5.14
N LEU A 16 -4.99 -2.28 -4.29
CA LEU A 16 -4.72 -0.88 -4.52
C LEU A 16 -3.27 -0.71 -4.97
N ARG A 17 -3.08 -0.21 -6.19
CA ARG A 17 -1.75 0.18 -6.67
C ARG A 17 -1.43 1.60 -6.26
N LEU A 18 -0.29 1.75 -5.61
CA LEU A 18 0.16 3.00 -5.02
C LEU A 18 0.90 3.86 -6.07
N PRO A 19 0.71 5.20 -6.06
CA PRO A 19 1.46 6.12 -6.91
C PRO A 19 2.95 6.17 -6.52
N ALA A 20 3.75 6.83 -7.36
CA ALA A 20 5.20 6.86 -7.21
C ALA A 20 5.73 7.47 -5.90
N ILE A 21 4.98 8.40 -5.30
CA ILE A 21 5.40 9.10 -4.08
C ILE A 21 4.36 8.88 -2.98
N ILE A 22 4.76 8.20 -1.92
CA ILE A 22 3.97 7.90 -0.73
C ILE A 22 4.70 8.43 0.50
N THR A 23 4.69 9.74 0.67
CA THR A 23 5.19 10.40 1.88
C THR A 23 4.04 10.93 2.72
N ILE A 24 4.31 11.31 3.97
CA ILE A 24 3.31 11.92 4.84
C ILE A 24 2.54 13.09 4.17
N ASP A 25 3.26 13.96 3.46
CA ASP A 25 2.69 15.11 2.75
C ASP A 25 1.82 14.67 1.56
N ALA A 26 2.33 13.73 0.75
CA ALA A 26 1.60 13.23 -0.42
C ALA A 26 0.35 12.44 -0.01
N MET A 27 0.45 11.67 1.07
CA MET A 27 -0.66 10.90 1.62
C MET A 27 -1.80 11.78 2.12
N ALA A 28 -1.50 12.92 2.74
CA ALA A 28 -2.53 13.85 3.19
C ALA A 28 -3.42 14.33 2.04
N GLU A 29 -2.82 14.62 0.87
CA GLU A 29 -3.57 15.00 -0.33
C GLU A 29 -4.27 13.80 -0.99
N LEU A 30 -3.62 12.63 -1.03
CA LEU A 30 -4.23 11.40 -1.55
C LEU A 30 -5.46 10.99 -0.76
N LEU A 31 -5.46 11.09 0.58
CA LEU A 31 -6.61 10.73 1.41
C LEU A 31 -7.78 11.72 1.31
N LYS A 32 -7.53 12.97 0.92
CA LYS A 32 -8.59 13.96 0.65
C LYS A 32 -9.24 13.72 -0.71
N THR A 33 -8.42 13.40 -1.70
CA THR A 33 -8.85 13.30 -3.11
C THR A 33 -9.36 11.91 -3.45
N GLN A 34 -8.78 10.88 -2.85
CA GLN A 34 -9.12 9.48 -3.05
C GLN A 34 -9.89 8.96 -1.84
N SER A 35 -11.00 8.25 -2.09
CA SER A 35 -11.80 7.62 -1.03
C SER A 35 -11.19 6.30 -0.52
N TRP A 36 -9.87 6.26 -0.34
CA TRP A 36 -9.12 5.07 0.10
C TRP A 36 -9.56 4.54 1.46
N GLN A 37 -10.08 5.40 2.32
CA GLN A 37 -10.61 4.99 3.63
C GLN A 37 -11.93 4.21 3.57
N LYS A 38 -12.59 4.21 2.40
CA LYS A 38 -13.89 3.54 2.19
C LYS A 38 -13.75 2.18 1.51
N ILE A 39 -12.57 1.84 1.01
CA ILE A 39 -12.33 0.59 0.29
C ILE A 39 -11.67 -0.44 1.21
N LYS A 40 -12.01 -1.71 0.97
CA LYS A 40 -11.51 -2.87 1.70
C LYS A 40 -10.29 -3.44 0.97
N VAL A 41 -9.13 -2.84 1.20
CA VAL A 41 -7.88 -3.21 0.51
C VAL A 41 -7.27 -4.46 1.12
N LYS A 42 -7.17 -5.54 0.35
CA LYS A 42 -6.46 -6.77 0.76
C LYS A 42 -5.03 -6.82 0.25
N GLN A 43 -4.75 -6.16 -0.87
CA GLN A 43 -3.44 -6.16 -1.50
C GLN A 43 -2.97 -4.73 -1.79
N LEU A 44 -1.70 -4.44 -1.53
CA LEU A 44 -1.05 -3.19 -1.89
C LEU A 44 0.07 -3.44 -2.89
N ASP A 45 0.01 -2.77 -4.03
CA ASP A 45 1.01 -2.89 -5.08
C ASP A 45 1.93 -1.67 -5.08
N PHE A 46 3.19 -1.88 -4.68
CA PHE A 46 4.25 -0.88 -4.61
C PHE A 46 5.11 -0.81 -5.88
N SER A 47 4.75 -1.53 -6.95
CA SER A 47 5.59 -1.63 -8.17
C SER A 47 5.91 -0.31 -8.87
N GLN A 48 5.17 0.75 -8.57
CA GLN A 48 5.41 2.10 -9.11
C GLN A 48 6.04 3.05 -8.10
N VAL A 49 6.19 2.63 -6.84
CA VAL A 49 6.65 3.48 -5.74
C VAL A 49 8.15 3.71 -5.85
N GLU A 50 8.53 4.97 -6.00
CA GLU A 50 9.93 5.43 -6.05
C GLU A 50 10.36 6.03 -4.71
N LYS A 51 9.42 6.60 -3.96
CA LYS A 51 9.68 7.21 -2.65
C LYS A 51 8.57 6.88 -1.67
N VAL A 52 8.95 6.34 -0.51
CA VAL A 52 8.03 5.98 0.57
C VAL A 52 8.63 6.27 1.94
N ASP A 53 7.79 6.65 2.90
CA ASP A 53 8.16 6.75 4.31
C ASP A 53 7.21 5.92 5.20
N SER A 54 7.41 5.97 6.52
CA SER A 54 6.62 5.18 7.47
C SER A 54 5.14 5.56 7.53
N ALA A 55 4.70 6.66 6.92
CA ALA A 55 3.29 7.06 6.92
C ALA A 55 2.41 5.99 6.26
N ILE A 56 2.90 5.28 5.23
CA ILE A 56 2.12 4.21 4.58
C ILE A 56 1.75 3.09 5.54
N LEU A 57 2.61 2.81 6.52
CA LEU A 57 2.38 1.74 7.51
C LEU A 57 1.16 2.05 8.39
N ALA A 58 0.89 3.32 8.69
CA ALA A 58 -0.33 3.71 9.39
C ALA A 58 -1.59 3.35 8.60
N LEU A 59 -1.53 3.42 7.26
CA LEU A 59 -2.65 3.06 6.40
C LEU A 59 -2.81 1.54 6.27
N VAL A 60 -1.69 0.80 6.23
CA VAL A 60 -1.69 -0.68 6.32
C VAL A 60 -2.37 -1.12 7.61
N LEU A 61 -1.99 -0.53 8.75
CA LEU A 61 -2.60 -0.78 10.05
C LEU A 61 -4.09 -0.48 10.07
N PHE A 62 -4.50 0.64 9.48
CA PHE A 62 -5.90 1.02 9.37
C PHE A 62 -6.72 -0.02 8.61
N TRP A 63 -6.24 -0.49 7.45
CA TRP A 63 -6.94 -1.52 6.69
C TRP A 63 -6.94 -2.88 7.38
N TYR A 64 -5.83 -3.26 8.03
CA TYR A 64 -5.78 -4.46 8.86
C TYR A 64 -6.86 -4.44 9.95
N GLN A 65 -7.01 -3.32 10.67
CA GLN A 65 -8.07 -3.17 11.68
C GLN A 65 -9.48 -3.28 11.10
N GLN A 66 -9.71 -2.83 9.87
CA GLN A 66 -11.02 -2.93 9.22
C GLN A 66 -11.32 -4.33 8.69
N LEU A 67 -10.31 -5.07 8.23
CA LEU A 67 -10.48 -6.39 7.64
C LEU A 67 -10.40 -7.52 8.66
N GLY A 68 -9.59 -7.36 9.71
CA GLY A 68 -9.24 -8.44 10.62
C GLY A 68 -8.38 -9.53 9.97
N GLU A 69 -7.78 -9.23 8.81
CA GLU A 69 -6.96 -10.13 8.01
C GLU A 69 -5.66 -9.42 7.62
N VAL A 70 -4.59 -10.20 7.50
CA VAL A 70 -3.25 -9.74 7.10
C VAL A 70 -3.30 -9.12 5.70
N ILE A 71 -2.64 -7.96 5.53
CA ILE A 71 -2.55 -7.26 4.25
C ILE A 71 -1.39 -7.79 3.43
N GLU A 72 -1.64 -8.14 2.17
CA GLU A 72 -0.59 -8.60 1.26
C GLU A 72 0.09 -7.41 0.57
N LEU A 73 1.42 -7.37 0.62
CA LEU A 73 2.24 -6.32 0.00
C LEU A 73 3.01 -6.89 -1.20
N LEU A 74 2.85 -6.24 -2.35
CA LEU A 74 3.46 -6.64 -3.62
C LEU A 74 4.57 -5.65 -4.00
N ALA A 75 5.71 -6.17 -4.47
CA ALA A 75 6.84 -5.38 -4.97
C ALA A 75 7.34 -4.30 -3.98
N VAL A 76 7.44 -4.68 -2.70
CA VAL A 76 7.85 -3.80 -1.59
C VAL A 76 9.28 -3.28 -1.80
N PRO A 77 9.54 -1.96 -1.71
CA PRO A 77 10.89 -1.40 -1.74
C PRO A 77 11.69 -1.81 -0.49
N ASP A 78 13.00 -1.99 -0.65
CA ASP A 78 13.90 -2.42 0.45
C ASP A 78 13.79 -1.52 1.69
N ASP A 79 13.69 -0.20 1.51
CA ASP A 79 13.52 0.75 2.62
C ASP A 79 12.25 0.48 3.43
N LEU A 80 11.16 0.07 2.76
CA LEU A 80 9.90 -0.23 3.43
C LEU A 80 9.95 -1.60 4.11
N GLN A 81 10.65 -2.59 3.54
CA GLN A 81 10.93 -3.86 4.21
C GLN A 81 11.65 -3.61 5.55
N VAL A 82 12.69 -2.77 5.55
CA VAL A 82 13.43 -2.42 6.78
C VAL A 82 12.49 -1.79 7.82
N LEU A 83 11.55 -0.94 7.41
CA LEU A 83 10.58 -0.35 8.34
C LEU A 83 9.58 -1.38 8.88
N ILE A 84 9.12 -2.33 8.06
CA ILE A 84 8.24 -3.42 8.50
C ILE A 84 8.95 -4.27 9.56
N ASP A 85 10.21 -4.62 9.33
CA ASP A 85 11.02 -5.39 10.27
C ASP A 85 11.28 -4.60 11.56
N LEU A 86 11.62 -3.32 11.44
CA LEU A 86 11.92 -2.44 12.58
C LEU A 86 10.71 -2.25 13.51
N TYR A 87 9.51 -2.18 12.94
CA TYR A 87 8.26 -2.03 13.68
C TYR A 87 7.55 -3.35 14.00
N ASP A 88 8.16 -4.49 13.67
CA ASP A 88 7.63 -5.84 13.89
C ASP A 88 6.20 -6.03 13.36
N LEU A 89 5.97 -5.65 12.10
CA LEU A 89 4.62 -5.62 11.48
C LEU A 89 4.27 -6.91 10.70
N HIS A 90 5.00 -8.00 10.89
CA HIS A 90 4.81 -9.25 10.14
C HIS A 90 3.48 -9.95 10.43
N ASP A 91 2.87 -9.71 11.60
CA ASP A 91 1.54 -10.22 11.93
C ASP A 91 0.40 -9.42 11.27
N ILE A 92 0.74 -8.28 10.67
CA ILE A 92 -0.20 -7.30 10.13
C ILE A 92 -0.15 -7.31 8.61
N CYS A 93 1.04 -7.55 8.05
CA CYS A 93 1.25 -7.63 6.62
C CYS A 93 2.23 -8.74 6.22
N THR A 94 1.99 -9.33 5.05
CA THR A 94 2.88 -10.31 4.43
C THR A 94 3.41 -9.76 3.12
N ILE A 95 4.65 -10.11 2.81
CA ILE A 95 5.32 -9.65 1.60
C ILE A 95 5.33 -10.79 0.61
N SER A 96 4.62 -10.61 -0.51
CA SER A 96 4.60 -11.62 -1.56
C SER A 96 5.87 -11.54 -2.37
N SER A 97 6.67 -12.59 -2.28
CA SER A 97 7.87 -12.78 -3.10
C SER A 97 7.43 -12.88 -4.57
N LYS A 98 8.03 -12.09 -5.47
CA LYS A 98 7.92 -12.33 -6.91
C LYS A 98 8.48 -13.73 -7.19
N SER A 99 7.61 -14.68 -7.56
CA SER A 99 8.03 -15.91 -8.23
C SER A 99 8.49 -15.62 -9.65
#